data_AF-A0A060CB69-F1
#
_entry.id   AF-A0A060CB69-F1
#
_cell.length_a   1.000
_cell.length_b   1.000
_cell.length_c   1.000
_cell.angle_alpha   90.00
_cell.angle_beta   90.00
_cell.angle_gamma   90.00
#
_symmetry.space_group_name_H-M   'P 1'
#
loop_
_entity.id
_entity.type
_entity.pdbx_description
1 polymer ?
#
loop_
_entity_poly.entity_id
_entity_poly.type
_entity_poly.pdbx_seq_one_letter_code
_entity_poly.pdbx_strand_id
1 'polypeptide(L)'
;AVMKRCGIYYMFSSFCTGWAPNQCRYATADRISGRWSMLTDIGDHTTFHTQPAFILPVGEGTDKKYYYVADRWDGDNYDNSRYVILPISFTEDGIPSLQYTDTFQP
;
A
#
# COMPACT_ATOMS: atom_id res chain seq x y z
N ALA A 1 -1.23 4.73 4.85
CA ALA A 1 -0.70 5.57 3.74
C ALA A 1 -1.85 6.12 2.89
N VAL A 2 -1.76 7.36 2.38
CA VAL A 2 -2.78 7.97 1.51
C VAL A 2 -2.13 8.43 0.20
N MET A 3 -2.82 8.23 -0.92
CA MET A 3 -2.42 8.75 -2.24
C MET A 3 -3.63 9.29 -3.00
N LYS A 4 -3.38 10.01 -4.09
CA LYS A 4 -4.41 10.47 -5.04
C LYS A 4 -4.02 10.08 -6.47
N ARG A 5 -4.93 9.43 -7.20
CA ARG A 5 -4.78 9.05 -8.61
C ARG A 5 -6.08 9.34 -9.36
N CYS A 6 -5.98 10.00 -10.51
CA CYS A 6 -7.13 10.30 -11.37
C CYS A 6 -8.31 10.96 -10.63
N GLY A 7 -8.02 11.86 -9.69
CA GLY A 7 -9.04 12.54 -8.89
C GLY A 7 -9.53 11.78 -7.66
N ILE A 8 -9.27 10.47 -7.57
CA ILE A 8 -9.70 9.59 -6.47
C ILE A 8 -8.59 9.47 -5.42
N TYR A 9 -8.98 9.58 -4.15
CA TYR A 9 -8.14 9.31 -3.00
C TYR A 9 -8.19 7.82 -2.67
N TYR A 10 -7.05 7.25 -2.32
CA TYR A 10 -6.90 5.88 -1.82
C TYR A 10 -6.21 5.94 -0.47
N MET A 11 -6.73 5.23 0.52
CA MET A 11 -6.12 5.07 1.83
C MET A 11 -5.85 3.59 2.06
N PHE A 12 -4.60 3.24 2.31
CA PHE A 12 -4.13 1.89 2.65
C PHE A 12 -3.82 1.84 4.15
N SER A 13 -4.35 0.85 4.85
CA SER A 13 -4.24 0.71 6.30
C SER A 13 -4.08 -0.75 6.71
N SER A 14 -3.27 -1.00 7.73
CA SER A 14 -3.20 -2.26 8.47
C SER A 14 -4.18 -2.27 9.65
N PHE A 15 -4.35 -3.45 10.23
CA PHE A 15 -4.95 -3.64 11.55
C PHE A 15 -3.97 -3.37 12.70
N CYS A 16 -4.50 -3.26 13.91
CA CYS A 16 -3.75 -3.00 15.13
C CYS A 16 -3.28 -4.30 15.81
N THR A 17 -2.21 -4.92 15.29
CA THR A 17 -1.66 -6.20 15.82
C THR A 17 -0.23 -6.07 16.33
N GLY A 18 0.19 -4.87 16.75
CA GLY A 18 1.57 -4.60 17.16
C GLY A 18 2.54 -4.81 16.00
N TRP A 19 3.65 -5.52 16.25
CA TRP A 19 4.64 -5.84 15.21
C TRP A 19 4.18 -6.91 14.21
N ALA A 20 3.22 -7.75 14.60
CA ALA A 20 2.76 -8.84 13.75
C ALA A 20 2.11 -8.28 12.47
N PRO A 21 2.51 -8.75 11.28
CA PRO A 21 1.90 -8.33 10.03
C PRO A 21 0.46 -8.84 9.92
N ASN A 22 -0.35 -8.15 9.11
CA ASN A 22 -1.78 -8.45 8.97
C ASN A 22 -2.29 -8.06 7.58
N GLN A 23 -3.55 -8.40 7.29
CA GLN A 23 -4.22 -8.10 6.03
C GLN A 23 -4.37 -6.58 5.85
N CYS A 24 -3.62 -6.00 4.92
CA CYS A 24 -3.82 -4.63 4.50
C CYS A 24 -5.18 -4.51 3.80
N ARG A 25 -5.83 -3.37 4.05
CA ARG A 25 -7.06 -2.98 3.38
C ARG A 25 -6.92 -1.58 2.80
N TYR A 26 -7.71 -1.30 1.78
CA TYR A 26 -7.85 0.05 1.25
C TYR A 26 -9.30 0.52 1.19
N ALA A 27 -9.49 1.84 1.24
CA ALA A 27 -10.74 2.52 0.94
C ALA A 27 -10.49 3.66 -0.04
N THR A 28 -11.53 4.08 -0.77
CA THR A 28 -11.48 5.18 -1.73
C THR A 28 -12.47 6.30 -1.40
N ALA A 29 -12.16 7.52 -1.85
CA ALA A 29 -13.05 8.67 -1.76
C ALA A 29 -12.80 9.66 -2.90
N ASP A 30 -13.81 10.41 -3.31
CA ASP A 30 -13.70 11.52 -4.26
C ASP A 30 -13.09 12.78 -3.63
N ARG A 31 -13.25 12.94 -2.31
CA ARG A 31 -12.71 14.05 -1.51
C ARG A 31 -12.14 13.52 -0.21
N ILE A 32 -11.01 14.09 0.24
CA ILE A 32 -10.34 13.66 1.48
C ILE A 32 -11.23 13.77 2.72
N SER A 33 -12.08 14.80 2.77
CA SER A 33 -13.05 15.04 3.85
C SER A 33 -14.43 14.42 3.58
N GLY A 34 -14.54 13.61 2.52
CA GLY A 34 -15.79 13.04 2.03
C GLY A 34 -16.13 11.71 2.68
N ARG A 35 -17.08 11.00 2.05
CA ARG A 35 -17.42 9.62 2.43
C ARG A 35 -16.43 8.67 1.78
N TRP A 36 -15.87 7.79 2.59
CA TRP A 36 -14.99 6.72 2.14
C TRP A 36 -15.80 5.45 1.86
N SER A 37 -15.32 4.66 0.90
CA SER A 37 -15.87 3.33 0.60
C SER A 37 -15.71 2.37 1.80
N MET A 38 -16.38 1.23 1.72
CA MET A 38 -16.03 0.10 2.57
C MET A 38 -14.59 -0.35 2.29
N LEU A 39 -13.95 -0.90 3.33
CA LEU A 39 -12.61 -1.44 3.24
C LEU A 39 -12.59 -2.70 2.36
N THR A 40 -11.60 -2.79 1.47
CA THR A 40 -11.36 -3.96 0.60
C THR A 40 -9.95 -4.50 0.82
N ASP A 41 -9.81 -5.82 0.87
CA ASP A 41 -8.52 -6.49 1.06
C ASP A 41 -7.57 -6.25 -0.12
N ILE A 42 -6.27 -6.13 0.17
CA ILE A 42 -5.22 -6.03 -0.84
C ILE A 42 -3.94 -6.73 -0.36
N GLY A 43 -3.29 -7.47 -1.27
CA GLY A 43 -2.19 -8.36 -0.92
C GLY A 43 -2.70 -9.61 -0.19
N ASP A 44 -1.80 -10.34 0.46
CA ASP A 44 -2.18 -11.50 1.28
C ASP A 44 -2.58 -11.12 2.72
N HIS A 45 -2.93 -12.13 3.51
CA HIS A 45 -3.36 -11.99 4.91
C HIS A 45 -2.30 -11.41 5.87
N THR A 46 -1.06 -11.20 5.41
CA THR A 46 0.04 -10.58 6.14
C THR A 46 0.64 -9.37 5.40
N THR A 47 0.06 -9.00 4.26
CA THR A 47 0.64 -8.05 3.33
C THR A 47 2.12 -8.37 3.02
N PHE A 48 2.40 -9.65 2.75
CA PHE A 48 3.74 -10.17 2.46
C PHE A 48 4.76 -9.95 3.60
N HIS A 49 4.29 -10.14 4.84
CA HIS A 49 5.04 -9.83 6.06
C HIS A 49 5.47 -8.36 6.14
N THR A 50 4.55 -7.43 5.88
CA THR A 50 4.83 -5.99 5.96
C THR A 50 3.67 -5.20 6.57
N GLN A 51 3.93 -3.95 6.94
CA GLN A 51 2.91 -2.98 7.31
C GLN A 51 3.03 -1.71 6.43
N PRO A 52 1.90 -1.17 5.90
CA PRO A 52 1.91 -0.01 5.00
C PRO A 52 2.45 1.25 5.69
N ALA A 53 3.50 1.85 5.15
CA ALA A 53 4.04 3.11 5.65
C ALA A 53 3.70 4.28 4.72
N PHE A 54 4.06 4.18 3.44
CA PHE A 54 3.90 5.26 2.47
C PHE A 54 3.59 4.73 1.06
N ILE A 55 2.95 5.56 0.23
CA ILE A 55 2.85 5.28 -1.21
C ILE A 55 3.67 6.33 -1.94
N LEU A 56 4.70 5.89 -2.65
CA LEU A 56 5.62 6.76 -3.39
C LEU A 56 5.17 6.89 -4.85
N PRO A 57 4.66 8.06 -5.29
CA PRO A 57 4.45 8.34 -6.70
C PRO A 57 5.79 8.67 -7.38
N VAL A 58 6.07 8.06 -8.52
CA VAL A 58 7.29 8.30 -9.31
C VAL A 58 6.88 8.62 -10.75
N GLY A 59 7.45 9.68 -11.32
CA GLY A 59 7.13 10.15 -12.67
C GLY A 59 5.86 10.99 -12.74
N GLU A 60 5.46 11.32 -13.97
CA GLU A 60 4.35 12.24 -14.27
C GLU A 60 3.47 11.73 -15.43
N GLY A 61 2.31 12.35 -15.61
CA GLY A 61 1.39 12.01 -16.71
C GLY A 61 0.97 10.54 -16.73
N THR A 62 1.03 9.95 -17.92
CA THR A 62 0.69 8.54 -18.18
C THR A 62 1.75 7.55 -17.66
N ASP A 63 2.99 8.02 -17.47
CA ASP A 63 4.10 7.19 -17.02
C ASP A 63 4.25 7.17 -15.49
N LYS A 64 3.34 7.84 -14.77
CA LYS A 64 3.35 7.89 -13.31
C LYS A 64 3.09 6.50 -12.71
N LYS A 65 4.09 5.98 -12.02
CA LYS A 65 4.04 4.73 -11.24
C LYS A 65 3.80 5.03 -9.76
N TYR A 66 3.27 4.04 -9.03
CA TYR A 66 3.06 4.12 -7.59
C TYR A 66 3.70 2.91 -6.92
N TYR A 67 4.47 3.17 -5.87
CA TYR A 67 5.14 2.13 -5.11
C TYR A 67 4.63 2.09 -3.68
N TYR A 68 4.20 0.91 -3.26
CA TYR A 68 3.93 0.56 -1.88
C TYR A 68 5.25 0.46 -1.13
N VAL A 69 5.49 1.38 -0.21
CA VAL A 69 6.65 1.41 0.69
C VAL A 69 6.18 0.98 2.07
N ALA A 70 6.82 -0.06 2.60
CA ALA A 70 6.39 -0.71 3.82
C ALA A 70 7.54 -1.23 4.65
N ASP A 71 7.25 -1.42 5.93
CA ASP A 71 8.19 -1.96 6.90
C ASP A 71 7.88 -3.43 7.16
N ARG A 72 8.92 -4.26 7.10
CA ARG A 72 8.95 -5.61 7.67
C ARG A 72 9.63 -5.50 9.02
N TRP A 73 8.81 -5.38 10.06
CA TRP A 73 9.27 -5.22 11.43
C TRP A 73 9.84 -6.52 11.99
N ASP A 74 11.00 -6.41 12.64
CA ASP A 74 11.53 -7.41 13.55
C ASP A 74 11.30 -6.89 14.98
N GLY A 75 10.27 -7.42 15.64
CA GLY A 75 9.86 -6.98 16.98
C GLY A 75 10.82 -7.38 18.09
N ASP A 76 11.68 -8.39 17.85
CA ASP A 76 12.68 -8.86 18.80
C ASP A 76 14.00 -8.08 18.64
N ASN A 77 14.32 -7.67 17.41
CA ASN A 77 15.48 -6.84 17.10
C ASN A 77 15.13 -5.75 16.07
N TYR A 78 14.69 -4.60 16.57
CA TYR A 78 14.23 -3.48 15.74
C TYR A 78 15.21 -3.09 14.62
N ASP A 79 16.52 -3.07 14.90
CA ASP A 79 17.56 -2.69 13.93
C ASP A 79 17.67 -3.68 12.75
N ASN A 80 17.11 -4.88 12.90
CA ASN A 80 17.03 -5.88 11.86
C ASN A 80 15.79 -5.73 10.95
N SER A 81 14.92 -4.75 11.21
CA SER A 81 13.79 -4.43 10.33
C SER A 81 14.25 -4.06 8.92
N ARG A 82 13.41 -4.33 7.93
CA ARG A 82 13.72 -4.09 6.50
C ARG A 82 12.59 -3.37 5.80
N TYR A 83 12.92 -2.67 4.73
CA TYR A 83 11.93 -2.12 3.82
C TYR A 83 11.54 -3.13 2.76
N VAL A 84 10.27 -3.10 2.38
CA VAL A 84 9.74 -3.80 1.22
C VAL A 84 9.07 -2.78 0.33
N ILE A 85 9.47 -2.75 -0.94
CA ILE A 85 8.95 -1.83 -1.95
C ILE A 85 8.35 -2.64 -3.09
N LEU A 86 7.05 -2.48 -3.32
CA LEU A 86 6.31 -3.22 -4.35
C LEU A 86 5.58 -2.25 -5.28
N PRO A 87 5.47 -2.54 -6.59
CA PRO A 87 4.65 -1.74 -7.49
C PRO A 87 3.16 -1.94 -7.17
N ILE A 88 2.39 -0.86 -7.24
CA ILE A 88 0.92 -0.92 -7.21
C ILE A 88 0.42 -0.87 -8.65
N SER A 89 -0.28 -1.91 -9.06
CA SER A 89 -0.97 -1.97 -10.34
C SER A 89 -2.40 -1.48 -10.18
N PHE A 90 -2.95 -0.85 -11.22
CA PHE A 90 -4.34 -0.41 -11.25
C PHE A 90 -5.03 -0.96 -12.51
N THR A 91 -6.25 -1.47 -12.35
CA THR A 91 -7.12 -1.76 -13.51
C THR A 91 -7.58 -0.46 -14.18
N GLU A 92 -8.23 -0.57 -15.34
CA GLU A 92 -8.86 0.58 -16.01
C GLU A 92 -9.90 1.28 -15.11
N ASP A 93 -10.65 0.49 -14.34
CA ASP A 93 -11.62 0.98 -13.34
C ASP A 93 -10.98 1.51 -12.05
N GLY A 94 -9.65 1.54 -11.98
CA GLY A 94 -8.91 2.09 -10.84
C GLY A 94 -8.87 1.18 -9.60
N ILE A 95 -9.07 -0.13 -9.77
CA ILE A 95 -8.93 -1.12 -8.68
C ILE A 95 -7.44 -1.38 -8.47
N PRO A 96 -6.87 -1.10 -7.28
CA PRO A 96 -5.47 -1.37 -6.98
C PRO A 96 -5.24 -2.85 -6.71
N SER A 97 -4.07 -3.35 -7.10
CA SER A 97 -3.57 -4.67 -6.70
C SER A 97 -2.09 -4.60 -6.32
N LEU A 98 -1.71 -5.49 -5.39
CA LEU A 98 -0.34 -5.71 -4.97
C LEU A 98 0.07 -7.14 -5.29
N GLN A 99 1.22 -7.29 -5.93
CA GLN A 99 1.85 -8.58 -6.14
C GLN A 99 3.26 -8.55 -5.55
N TYR A 100 3.62 -9.63 -4.86
CA TYR A 100 4.96 -9.77 -4.31
C TYR A 100 5.96 -10.05 -5.44
N THR A 101 7.14 -9.44 -5.32
CA THR A 101 8.31 -9.72 -6.17
C THR A 101 9.57 -9.65 -5.30
N ASP A 102 10.49 -10.59 -5.53
CA ASP A 102 11.79 -10.59 -4.85
C ASP A 102 12.76 -9.55 -5.41
N THR A 103 12.47 -9.01 -6.60
CA THR A 103 13.31 -8.01 -7.27
C THR A 103 12.53 -6.74 -7.53
N PHE A 104 13.05 -5.62 -7.05
CA PHE A 104 12.52 -4.30 -7.37
C PHE A 104 12.79 -3.95 -8.84
N GLN A 105 11.75 -3.54 -9.56
CA GLN A 105 11.86 -3.05 -10.93
C GLN A 105 11.30 -1.61 -11.01
N PRO A 106 12.17 -0.62 -11.30
CA PRO A 106 11.76 0.79 -11.41
C PRO A 106 10.95 1.10 -12.67
#